data_AF-A0A7V9JQG9-F1
#
_entry.id   AF-A0A7V9JQG9-F1
#
_cell.length_a   1.000
_cell.length_b   1.000
_cell.length_c   1.000
_cell.angle_alpha   90.00
_cell.angle_beta   90.00
_cell.angle_gamma   90.00
#
_symmetry.space_group_name_H-M   'P 1'
#
loop_
_entity.id
_entity.type
_entity.pdbx_description
1 polymer ?
#
loop_
_entity_poly.entity_id
_entity_poly.type
_entity_poly.pdbx_seq_one_letter_code
_entity_poly.pdbx_strand_id
1 'polypeptide(L)'
;MPFGIGIWEIAILLLVALLVFGPKRLPEMGRSLGRGMREFKDSVSGKDRDDDPFDTESFNAELPPAREEHTVTATPASPVVRERDPLS
;
A
#
# COMPACT_ATOMS: atom_id res chain seq x y z
N MET A 1 -35.12 -22.40 17.92
CA MET A 1 -35.00 -22.38 16.44
C MET A 1 -33.53 -22.21 16.10
N PRO A 2 -32.85 -23.19 15.48
CA PRO A 2 -31.41 -23.15 15.30
C PRO A 2 -31.06 -22.32 14.05
N PHE A 3 -31.16 -21.00 14.17
CA PHE A 3 -30.67 -20.04 13.16
C PHE A 3 -29.58 -19.14 13.74
N GLY A 4 -28.73 -19.71 14.60
CA GLY A 4 -27.49 -19.07 14.99
C GLY A 4 -26.39 -19.63 14.12
N ILE A 5 -26.30 -19.22 12.85
CA ILE A 5 -25.02 -19.35 12.14
C ILE A 5 -24.07 -18.47 12.92
N GLY A 6 -23.29 -19.09 13.79
CA GLY A 6 -22.32 -18.39 14.61
C GLY A 6 -21.20 -17.82 13.74
N ILE A 7 -20.50 -16.83 14.30
CA ILE A 7 -19.23 -16.37 13.75
C ILE A 7 -18.27 -17.55 13.51
N TRP A 8 -18.37 -18.62 14.31
CA TRP A 8 -17.57 -19.84 14.19
C TRP A 8 -17.82 -20.60 12.88
N GLU A 9 -19.07 -20.78 12.47
CA GLU A 9 -19.43 -21.47 11.24
C GLU A 9 -19.02 -20.67 10.01
N ILE A 10 -19.18 -19.34 10.05
CA ILE A 10 -18.68 -18.44 9.02
C ILE A 10 -17.15 -18.53 8.92
N ALA A 11 -16.44 -18.56 10.06
CA ALA A 11 -14.98 -18.67 10.08
C ALA A 11 -14.49 -19.98 9.46
N ILE A 12 -15.19 -21.11 9.69
CA ILE A 12 -14.86 -22.40 9.08
C ILE A 12 -15.08 -22.35 7.55
N LEU A 13 -16.21 -21.82 7.09
CA LEU A 13 -16.47 -21.62 5.66
C LEU A 13 -15.43 -20.72 5.00
N LEU A 14 -15.06 -19.63 5.68
CA LEU A 14 -14.04 -18.71 5.23
C LEU A 14 -12.69 -19.43 5.12
N LEU A 15 -12.31 -20.24 6.13
CA LEU A 15 -11.07 -21.02 6.10
C LEU A 15 -11.00 -21.98 4.89
N VAL A 16 -12.10 -22.68 4.57
CA VAL A 16 -12.18 -23.54 3.39
C VAL A 16 -12.06 -22.72 2.10
N ALA A 17 -12.74 -21.57 2.02
CA ALA A 17 -12.64 -20.67 0.88
C ALA A 17 -11.21 -20.10 0.72
N LEU A 18 -10.53 -19.76 1.82
CA LEU A 18 -9.12 -19.34 1.82
C LEU A 18 -8.20 -20.46 1.34
N LEU A 19 -8.53 -21.73 1.58
CA LEU A 19 -7.73 -22.84 1.10
C LEU A 19 -7.85 -23.02 -0.42
N VAL A 20 -9.05 -22.80 -0.97
CA VAL A 20 -9.32 -22.90 -2.42
C VAL A 20 -8.81 -21.67 -3.17
N PHE A 21 -9.15 -20.47 -2.70
CA PHE A 21 -8.83 -19.21 -3.37
C PHE A 21 -7.50 -18.59 -2.92
N GLY A 22 -7.05 -18.90 -1.70
CA GLY A 22 -5.86 -18.30 -1.08
C GLY A 22 -6.16 -17.07 -0.22
N PRO A 23 -5.42 -16.84 0.88
CA PRO A 23 -5.61 -15.69 1.78
C PRO A 23 -5.33 -14.34 1.12
N LYS A 24 -4.55 -14.32 0.03
CA LYS A 24 -4.24 -13.09 -0.72
C LYS A 24 -5.32 -12.70 -1.73
N ARG A 25 -6.04 -13.68 -2.31
CA ARG A 25 -6.99 -13.42 -3.40
C ARG A 25 -8.36 -12.92 -2.91
N LEU A 26 -8.81 -13.38 -1.75
CA LEU A 26 -10.04 -12.89 -1.12
C LEU A 26 -10.07 -11.38 -0.87
N PRO A 27 -9.06 -10.78 -0.20
CA PRO A 27 -9.03 -9.33 0.02
C PRO A 27 -8.83 -8.56 -1.29
N GLU A 28 -8.08 -9.10 -2.25
CA GLU A 28 -7.88 -8.49 -3.56
C GLU A 28 -9.19 -8.38 -4.35
N MET A 29 -9.94 -9.49 -4.44
CA MET A 29 -11.27 -9.54 -5.07
C MET A 29 -12.29 -8.70 -4.29
N GLY A 30 -12.22 -8.71 -2.95
CA GLY A 30 -13.07 -7.89 -2.10
C GLY A 30 -12.86 -6.39 -2.33
N ARG A 31 -11.61 -5.94 -2.52
CA ARG A 31 -11.30 -4.53 -2.82
C ARG A 31 -11.83 -4.12 -4.20
N SER A 32 -11.70 -4.95 -5.23
CA SER A 32 -12.24 -4.62 -6.56
C SER A 32 -13.77 -4.60 -6.57
N LEU A 33 -14.41 -5.59 -5.95
CA LEU A 33 -15.87 -5.65 -5.81
C LEU A 33 -16.40 -4.51 -4.93
N GLY A 34 -15.66 -4.16 -3.86
CA GLY A 34 -16.00 -3.07 -2.96
C GLY A 34 -16.00 -1.72 -3.64
N ARG A 35 -14.99 -1.44 -4.48
CA ARG A 35 -14.96 -0.22 -5.31
C ARG A 35 -16.13 -0.14 -6.28
N GLY A 36 -16.41 -1.21 -7.03
CA GLY A 36 -17.57 -1.24 -7.93
C GLY A 36 -18.91 -1.09 -7.19
N MET A 37 -19.07 -1.73 -6.03
CA MET A 37 -20.27 -1.61 -5.19
C MET A 37 -20.43 -0.19 -4.61
N ARG A 38 -19.31 0.45 -4.26
CA ARG A 38 -19.26 1.85 -3.80
C ARG A 38 -19.76 2.78 -4.90
N GLU A 39 -19.17 2.70 -6.08
CA GLU A 39 -19.54 3.50 -7.26
C GLU A 39 -21.00 3.24 -7.68
N PHE A 40 -21.45 1.99 -7.66
CA PHE A 40 -22.83 1.62 -7.96
C PHE A 40 -23.80 2.23 -6.94
N LYS A 41 -23.50 2.11 -5.64
CA LYS A 41 -24.31 2.70 -4.58
C LYS A 41 -24.35 4.22 -4.69
N ASP A 42 -23.23 4.85 -5.02
CA ASP A 42 -23.12 6.30 -5.06
C ASP A 42 -23.88 6.88 -6.27
N SER A 43 -23.81 6.20 -7.41
CA SER A 43 -24.63 6.48 -8.61
C SER A 43 -26.13 6.31 -8.34
N VAL A 44 -26.53 5.22 -7.66
CA VAL A 44 -27.94 4.95 -7.33
C VAL A 44 -28.45 5.89 -6.24
N SER A 45 -27.60 6.29 -5.29
CA SER A 45 -27.98 7.15 -4.17
C SER A 45 -27.89 8.65 -4.51
N GLY A 46 -27.47 9.03 -5.72
CA GLY A 46 -27.31 10.43 -6.16
C GLY A 46 -26.34 11.23 -5.30
N LYS A 47 -25.38 10.55 -4.65
CA LYS A 47 -24.35 11.18 -3.83
C LYS A 47 -23.07 11.18 -4.65
N ASP A 48 -22.79 12.28 -5.35
CA ASP A 48 -21.45 12.56 -5.87
C ASP A 48 -20.50 12.60 -4.66
N ARG A 49 -19.58 11.64 -4.57
CA ARG A 49 -18.55 11.60 -3.53
C ARG A 49 -17.23 12.04 -4.13
N ASP A 50 -16.84 13.28 -3.80
CA ASP A 50 -15.45 13.69 -3.72
C ASP A 50 -14.79 12.97 -2.52
N ASP A 51 -13.63 12.39 -2.76
CA ASP A 51 -12.68 11.81 -1.79
C ASP A 51 -13.09 10.57 -0.96
N ASP A 52 -12.48 9.42 -1.29
CA ASP A 52 -12.18 8.37 -0.31
C ASP A 52 -10.81 7.71 -0.59
N PRO A 53 -9.77 8.02 0.22
CA PRO A 53 -8.46 7.41 0.13
C PRO A 53 -8.48 6.01 0.77
N PHE A 54 -9.00 5.02 0.05
CA PHE A 54 -8.73 3.61 0.33
C PHE A 54 -7.63 3.04 -0.57
N ASP A 55 -6.77 3.92 -1.10
CA ASP A 55 -5.49 3.50 -1.64
C ASP A 55 -4.68 2.89 -0.50
N THR A 56 -4.46 1.59 -0.67
CA THR A 56 -3.50 0.80 0.06
C THR A 56 -2.11 1.34 -0.28
N GLU A 57 -1.74 2.48 0.33
CA GLU A 57 -0.34 2.81 0.56
C GLU A 57 0.23 1.70 1.45
N SER A 58 1.01 0.83 0.83
CA SER A 58 2.09 0.08 1.45
C SER A 58 1.79 -0.56 2.82
N PHE A 59 1.11 -1.70 2.80
CA PHE A 59 1.48 -2.80 3.71
C PHE A 59 2.67 -3.62 3.14
N ASN A 60 3.37 -3.08 2.15
CA ASN A 60 4.69 -3.53 1.77
C ASN A 60 5.70 -2.66 2.53
N ALA A 61 6.31 -3.23 3.57
CA ALA A 61 7.45 -2.66 4.25
C ALA A 61 8.65 -2.64 3.28
N GLU A 62 8.64 -1.72 2.33
CA GLU A 62 9.88 -1.31 1.69
C GLU A 62 10.58 -0.38 2.70
N LEU A 63 11.50 -0.95 3.48
CA LEU A 63 12.51 -0.17 4.17
C LEU A 63 13.33 0.53 3.08
N PRO A 64 13.25 1.86 2.92
CA PRO A 64 14.22 2.54 2.06
C PRO A 64 15.61 2.28 2.64
N PRO A 65 16.63 1.92 1.83
CA PRO A 65 18.01 1.98 2.27
C PRO A 65 18.36 3.46 2.43
N ALA A 66 18.03 4.03 3.59
CA ALA A 66 18.49 5.35 4.00
C ALA A 66 19.99 5.28 4.28
N ARG A 67 20.77 5.20 3.21
CA ARG A 67 22.03 5.92 3.17
C ARG A 67 21.68 7.41 3.10
N GLU A 68 22.42 8.16 3.92
CA GLU A 68 22.62 9.61 3.92
C GLU A 68 21.76 10.45 4.87
N GLU A 69 22.33 10.69 6.07
CA GLU A 69 22.59 12.02 6.67
C GLU A 69 23.17 11.78 8.09
N HIS A 70 24.17 12.46 8.66
CA HIS A 70 25.08 13.51 8.27
C HIS A 70 26.00 13.68 9.49
N THR A 71 27.33 13.60 9.39
CA THR A 71 28.20 14.25 10.40
C THR A 71 29.49 14.70 9.74
N VAL A 72 29.47 15.97 9.35
CA VAL A 72 30.65 16.80 9.12
C VAL A 72 31.58 16.69 10.34
N THR A 73 32.70 15.97 10.18
CA THR A 73 33.90 16.20 10.98
C THR A 73 34.90 16.89 10.07
N ALA A 74 35.21 18.13 10.43
CA ALA A 74 36.12 19.01 9.74
C ALA A 74 37.58 18.52 9.80
N THR A 75 38.37 18.98 8.81
CA THR A 75 39.83 19.29 8.90
C THR A 75 40.80 18.11 8.75
N PRO A 76 41.96 18.26 8.08
CA PRO A 76 42.30 19.04 6.87
C PRO A 76 43.24 18.26 5.89
N ALA A 77 43.15 18.48 4.58
CA ALA A 77 44.30 18.29 3.68
C ALA A 77 44.06 18.99 2.33
N SER A 78 44.38 20.27 2.31
CA SER A 78 44.65 21.08 1.10
C SER A 78 45.73 20.43 0.21
N PRO A 79 46.15 21.06 -0.90
CA PRO A 79 45.41 21.51 -2.07
C PRO A 79 46.08 20.95 -3.34
N VAL A 80 45.35 20.57 -4.40
CA VAL A 80 45.99 20.35 -5.71
C VAL A 80 45.28 21.07 -6.83
N VAL A 81 45.89 22.21 -7.15
CA VAL A 81 45.81 23.00 -8.37
C VAL A 81 46.17 22.14 -9.59
N ARG A 82 45.61 22.54 -10.74
CA ARG A 82 45.83 22.14 -12.16
C ARG A 82 44.61 21.38 -12.69
N GLU A 83 43.96 21.75 -13.78
CA GLU A 83 44.50 22.23 -15.06
C GLU A 83 43.30 22.83 -15.85
N ARG A 84 43.32 24.13 -16.12
CA ARG A 84 43.45 24.74 -17.45
C ARG A 84 42.26 24.50 -18.39
N ASP A 85 41.52 25.59 -18.55
CA ASP A 85 40.69 25.96 -19.71
C ASP A 85 41.00 25.19 -21.00
N PRO A 86 39.98 24.54 -21.57
CA PRO A 86 39.84 24.48 -23.00
C PRO A 86 38.66 25.39 -23.42
N LEU A 87 38.97 26.35 -24.29
CA LEU A 87 38.05 27.09 -25.18
C LEU A 87 37.40 28.37 -24.61
N SER A 88 38.11 29.50 -24.73
CA SER A 88 37.70 30.70 -25.52
C SER A 88 38.73 31.82 -25.41
#